data_AF-A0A7W3U2D4-F1
#
_entry.id   AF-A0A7W3U2D4-F1
#
_cell.length_a   1.000
_cell.length_b   1.000
_cell.length_c   1.000
_cell.angle_alpha   90.00
_cell.angle_beta   90.00
_cell.angle_gamma   90.00
#
_symmetry.space_group_name_H-M   'P 1'
#
loop_
_entity.id
_entity.type
_entity.pdbx_description
1 polymer ?
#
loop_
_entity_poly.entity_id
_entity_poly.type
_entity_poly.pdbx_seq_one_letter_code
_entity_poly.pdbx_strand_id
1 'polypeptide(L)'
;MHRAIPVLATVLLAACAGQAAPQSEADLAAIGAGSEAPTRGVLPPVIVHKSPTCGCCTKWVDHLRASGFEVEVQDHAPDALSRLKSELGVPFGKGSCHTAEVAGLFVEGHVPAEDVKRLLDDPGEAKGLVLPGMPLGSPGMEVPDGSVQPYTVERVEADGQTTPFASH
;
A
#
# COMPACT_ATOMS: atom_id res chain seq x y z
N MET A 1 -17.98 -61.87 -71.11
CA MET A 1 -18.08 -61.45 -72.53
C MET A 1 -18.65 -60.04 -72.56
N HIS A 2 -17.91 -59.16 -73.22
CA HIS A 2 -18.15 -57.78 -73.65
C HIS A 2 -19.56 -57.18 -73.46
N ARG A 3 -19.63 -55.96 -72.90
CA ARG A 3 -19.94 -54.76 -73.70
C ARG A 3 -19.59 -53.46 -72.99
N ALA A 4 -19.24 -52.48 -73.81
CA ALA A 4 -18.43 -51.31 -73.52
C ALA A 4 -19.23 -50.00 -73.45
N ILE A 5 -18.61 -49.05 -72.75
CA ILE A 5 -18.65 -47.57 -72.67
C ILE A 5 -19.07 -46.83 -73.98
N PRO A 6 -19.68 -45.62 -73.92
CA PRO A 6 -18.91 -44.35 -73.96
C PRO A 6 -19.47 -43.25 -72.99
N VAL A 7 -18.65 -42.54 -72.22
CA VAL A 7 -17.99 -41.24 -72.50
C VAL A 7 -18.94 -40.12 -72.96
N LEU A 8 -19.13 -39.12 -72.10
CA LEU A 8 -19.09 -37.73 -72.55
C LEU A 8 -18.45 -36.86 -71.45
N ALA A 9 -17.29 -36.30 -71.80
CA ALA A 9 -16.56 -35.31 -71.04
C ALA A 9 -17.04 -33.91 -71.44
N THR A 10 -17.13 -32.99 -70.48
CA THR A 10 -16.91 -31.57 -70.78
C THR A 10 -16.33 -30.87 -69.55
N VAL A 11 -15.12 -30.36 -69.74
CA VAL A 11 -14.36 -29.49 -68.84
C VAL A 11 -14.72 -28.04 -69.19
N LEU A 12 -14.86 -27.17 -68.20
CA LEU A 12 -14.58 -25.74 -68.36
C LEU A 12 -14.11 -25.11 -67.04
N LEU A 13 -12.88 -24.60 -67.11
CA LEU A 13 -12.22 -23.72 -66.15
C LEU A 13 -12.91 -22.34 -66.10
N ALA A 14 -12.85 -21.67 -64.93
CA ALA A 14 -12.33 -20.30 -64.82
C ALA A 14 -12.21 -19.87 -63.35
N ALA A 15 -11.02 -19.41 -62.98
CA ALA A 15 -10.70 -18.74 -61.71
C ALA A 15 -10.93 -17.22 -61.83
N CYS A 16 -11.16 -16.53 -60.70
CA CYS A 16 -10.33 -15.41 -60.20
C CYS A 16 -11.01 -14.64 -59.04
N ALA A 17 -10.25 -14.54 -57.95
CA ALA A 17 -10.10 -13.48 -56.93
C ALA A 17 -11.13 -12.35 -56.76
N GLY A 18 -11.37 -11.97 -55.50
CA GLY A 18 -11.48 -10.55 -55.14
C GLY A 18 -12.44 -10.17 -54.01
N GLN A 19 -11.88 -10.00 -52.81
CA GLN A 19 -12.14 -8.93 -51.84
C GLN A 19 -13.49 -8.84 -51.07
N ALA A 20 -13.38 -9.23 -49.79
CA ALA A 20 -13.77 -8.54 -48.55
C ALA A 20 -15.22 -8.07 -48.28
N ALA A 21 -15.63 -8.41 -47.05
CA ALA A 21 -16.91 -8.18 -46.38
C ALA A 21 -17.27 -6.69 -46.15
N PRO A 22 -18.51 -6.42 -45.71
CA PRO A 22 -18.73 -6.34 -44.26
C PRO A 22 -20.03 -7.04 -43.81
N GLN A 23 -19.95 -7.81 -42.72
CA GLN A 23 -21.13 -8.23 -41.97
C GLN A 23 -21.19 -7.45 -40.66
N SER A 24 -22.26 -6.67 -40.55
CA SER A 24 -22.69 -5.94 -39.36
C SER A 24 -23.65 -6.83 -38.55
N GLU A 25 -23.65 -6.59 -37.24
CA GLU A 25 -24.68 -6.94 -36.24
C GLU A 25 -24.58 -8.37 -35.67
N ALA A 26 -23.82 -8.61 -34.61
CA ALA A 26 -24.01 -8.17 -33.21
C ALA A 26 -25.25 -8.78 -32.55
N ASP A 27 -25.10 -9.99 -32.05
CA ASP A 27 -25.89 -10.48 -30.91
C ASP A 27 -24.99 -11.38 -30.06
N LEU A 28 -24.32 -10.75 -29.09
CA LEU A 28 -23.62 -11.43 -28.00
C LEU A 28 -24.00 -10.68 -26.73
N ALA A 29 -24.88 -11.32 -25.96
CA ALA A 29 -25.22 -10.95 -24.61
C ALA A 29 -23.94 -10.75 -23.80
N ALA A 30 -23.60 -9.48 -23.55
CA ALA A 30 -22.59 -9.11 -22.58
C ALA A 30 -23.16 -9.41 -21.19
N ILE A 31 -22.68 -10.50 -20.59
CA ILE A 31 -22.65 -10.62 -19.13
C ILE A 31 -21.94 -9.38 -18.59
N GLY A 32 -22.71 -8.48 -17.98
CA GLY A 32 -22.17 -7.32 -17.30
C GLY A 32 -21.22 -7.81 -16.22
N ALA A 33 -19.92 -7.67 -16.46
CA ALA A 33 -18.92 -7.73 -15.42
C ALA A 33 -19.31 -6.65 -14.41
N GLY A 34 -19.80 -7.08 -13.25
CA GLY A 34 -19.93 -6.19 -12.10
C GLY A 34 -18.58 -5.55 -11.86
N SER A 35 -18.49 -4.25 -12.13
CA SER A 35 -17.41 -3.45 -11.62
C SER A 35 -17.68 -3.31 -10.12
N GLU A 36 -17.29 -4.33 -9.35
CA GLU A 36 -17.07 -4.14 -7.92
C GLU A 36 -15.90 -3.16 -7.81
N ALA A 37 -16.23 -1.89 -7.58
CA ALA A 37 -15.26 -0.95 -7.08
C ALA A 37 -14.63 -1.58 -5.83
N PRO A 38 -13.29 -1.57 -5.69
CA PRO A 38 -12.65 -2.16 -4.53
C PRO A 38 -13.24 -1.49 -3.29
N THR A 39 -13.92 -2.26 -2.44
CA THR A 39 -14.28 -1.81 -1.10
C THR A 39 -12.98 -1.46 -0.43
N ARG A 40 -12.68 -0.17 -0.29
CA ARG A 40 -11.55 0.29 0.50
C ARG A 40 -11.78 -0.28 1.90
N GLY A 41 -11.01 -1.31 2.24
CA GLY A 41 -11.12 -1.97 3.53
C GLY A 41 -11.01 -0.92 4.64
N VAL A 42 -11.80 -1.10 5.70
CA VAL A 42 -11.68 -0.25 6.89
C VAL A 42 -10.29 -0.48 7.46
N LEU A 43 -9.49 0.59 7.60
CA LEU A 43 -8.17 0.51 8.19
C LEU A 43 -8.29 0.16 9.69
N PRO A 44 -7.36 -0.62 10.25
CA PRO A 44 -7.35 -0.90 11.68
C PRO A 44 -7.16 0.39 12.49
N PRO A 45 -7.77 0.51 13.68
CA PRO A 45 -7.57 1.66 14.54
C PRO A 45 -6.11 1.74 15.02
N VAL A 46 -5.64 2.97 15.24
CA VAL A 46 -4.30 3.28 15.74
C VAL A 46 -4.40 3.89 17.13
N ILE A 47 -3.61 3.39 18.08
CA ILE A 47 -3.42 4.03 19.38
C ILE A 47 -2.09 4.76 19.35
N VAL A 48 -2.08 6.07 19.60
CA VAL A 48 -0.87 6.90 19.59
C VAL A 48 -0.52 7.32 21.01
N HIS A 49 0.69 6.96 21.44
CA HIS A 49 1.27 7.27 22.73
C HIS A 49 2.25 8.43 22.58
N LYS A 50 1.94 9.57 23.22
CA LYS A 50 2.76 10.78 23.12
C LYS A 50 2.80 11.56 24.43
N SER A 51 3.62 12.60 24.49
CA SER A 51 3.48 13.64 25.51
C SER A 51 2.27 14.55 25.19
N PRO A 52 1.52 15.02 26.20
CA PRO A 52 0.41 15.97 26.01
C PRO A 52 0.86 17.29 25.37
N THR A 53 2.12 17.67 25.52
CA THR A 53 2.67 18.96 25.05
C THR A 53 3.44 18.85 23.73
N CYS A 54 3.53 17.67 23.12
CA CYS A 54 4.26 17.47 21.87
C CYS A 54 3.44 17.93 20.64
N GLY A 55 3.69 19.15 20.15
CA GLY A 55 2.96 19.73 19.02
C GLY A 55 3.12 18.98 17.70
N CYS A 56 4.33 18.52 17.36
CA CYS A 56 4.54 17.75 16.13
C CYS A 56 3.86 16.37 16.17
N CYS A 57 3.83 15.72 17.34
CA CYS A 57 3.10 14.47 17.54
C CYS A 57 1.60 14.64 17.25
N THR A 58 1.00 15.77 17.68
CA THR A 58 -0.40 16.09 17.35
C THR A 58 -0.61 16.26 15.84
N LYS A 59 0.30 16.96 15.15
CA LYS A 59 0.20 17.09 13.68
C LYS A 59 0.32 15.74 12.97
N TRP A 60 1.17 14.83 13.46
CA TRP A 60 1.27 13.49 12.90
C TRP A 60 0.00 12.66 13.11
N VAL A 61 -0.66 12.81 14.27
CA VAL A 61 -2.00 12.23 14.51
C VAL A 61 -3.01 12.77 13.48
N ASP A 62 -2.99 14.07 13.19
CA ASP A 62 -3.86 14.67 12.19
C ASP A 62 -3.55 14.15 10.78
N HIS A 63 -2.28 13.90 10.45
CA HIS A 63 -1.85 13.25 9.21
C HIS A 63 -2.43 11.83 9.07
N LEU A 64 -2.37 11.02 10.12
CA LEU A 64 -2.96 9.68 10.12
C LEU A 64 -4.48 9.73 9.91
N ARG A 65 -5.17 10.62 10.61
CA ARG A 65 -6.63 10.81 10.46
C ARG A 65 -7.00 11.27 9.06
N ALA A 66 -6.29 12.25 8.52
CA ALA A 66 -6.47 12.71 7.14
C ALA A 66 -6.21 11.59 6.11
N SER A 67 -5.36 10.63 6.48
CA SER A 67 -5.07 9.43 5.68
C SER A 67 -6.09 8.31 5.84
N GLY A 68 -7.12 8.48 6.67
CA GLY A 68 -8.24 7.54 6.84
C GLY A 68 -8.12 6.55 7.99
N PHE A 69 -7.12 6.71 8.88
CA PHE A 69 -7.06 5.94 10.11
C PHE A 69 -7.98 6.53 11.19
N GLU A 70 -8.67 5.66 11.91
CA GLU A 70 -9.25 6.02 13.21
C GLU A 70 -8.11 6.07 14.24
N VAL A 71 -7.98 7.17 14.99
CA VAL A 71 -6.84 7.39 15.90
C VAL A 71 -7.28 7.79 17.30
N GLU A 72 -6.96 6.92 18.27
CA GLU A 72 -6.98 7.19 19.70
C GLU A 72 -5.65 7.79 20.17
N VAL A 73 -5.69 8.76 21.07
CA VAL A 73 -4.50 9.38 21.66
C VAL A 73 -4.44 9.08 23.14
N GLN A 74 -3.30 8.56 23.59
CA GLN A 74 -3.00 8.35 25.00
C GLN A 74 -1.77 9.19 25.39
N ASP A 75 -1.98 10.08 26.36
CA ASP A 75 -0.94 10.98 26.84
C ASP A 75 -0.16 10.37 28.01
N HIS A 76 1.17 10.44 27.92
CA HIS A 76 2.09 9.83 28.86
C HIS A 76 3.12 10.84 29.38
N ALA A 77 3.56 10.65 30.64
CA ALA A 77 4.76 11.30 31.13
C ALA A 77 6.01 10.76 30.40
N PRO A 78 7.11 11.55 30.28
CA PRO A 78 8.28 11.16 29.49
C PRO A 78 8.90 9.81 29.88
N ASP A 79 8.94 9.50 31.18
CA ASP A 79 9.51 8.26 31.71
C ASP A 79 8.59 7.06 31.42
N ALA A 80 7.27 7.23 31.53
CA ALA A 80 6.29 6.22 31.17
C ALA A 80 6.32 5.92 29.66
N LEU A 81 6.40 6.95 28.83
CA LEU A 81 6.51 6.79 27.37
C LEU A 81 7.80 6.03 26.97
N SER A 82 8.91 6.33 27.64
CA SER A 82 10.19 5.65 27.39
C SER A 82 10.14 4.16 27.78
N ARG A 83 9.44 3.83 28.87
CA ARG A 83 9.22 2.42 29.28
C ARG A 83 8.33 1.69 28.27
N LEU A 84 7.21 2.30 27.88
CA LEU A 84 6.29 1.73 26.89
C LEU A 84 7.00 1.40 25.57
N LYS A 85 7.83 2.29 25.04
CA LYS A 85 8.66 2.03 23.84
C LYS A 85 9.47 0.74 23.96
N SER A 86 10.09 0.55 25.12
CA SER A 86 10.92 -0.63 25.38
C SER A 86 10.06 -1.90 25.48
N GLU A 87 8.89 -1.81 26.09
CA GLU A 87 7.91 -2.91 26.22
C GLU A 87 7.34 -3.34 24.86
N LEU A 88 7.07 -2.37 23.96
CA LEU A 88 6.64 -2.62 22.57
C LEU A 88 7.76 -3.17 21.68
N GLY A 89 9.01 -3.16 22.17
CA GLY A 89 10.16 -3.69 21.44
C GLY A 89 10.79 -2.72 20.43
N VAL A 90 10.61 -1.40 20.61
CA VAL A 90 11.35 -0.40 19.85
C VAL A 90 12.85 -0.58 20.13
N PRO A 91 13.70 -0.81 19.12
CA PRO A 91 15.12 -1.06 19.35
C PRO A 91 15.83 0.15 19.99
N PHE A 92 16.83 -0.13 20.81
CA PHE A 92 17.63 0.91 21.44
C PHE A 92 18.25 1.84 20.39
N GLY A 93 18.18 3.15 20.63
CA GLY A 93 18.69 4.16 19.69
C GLY A 93 17.79 4.44 18.48
N LYS A 94 16.66 3.73 18.32
CA LYS A 94 15.68 3.96 17.25
C LYS A 94 14.47 4.80 17.67
N GLY A 95 14.50 5.35 18.88
CA GLY A 95 13.41 6.14 19.42
C GLY A 95 13.20 7.50 18.75
N SER A 96 11.98 8.00 18.85
CA SER A 96 11.47 9.30 18.41
C SER A 96 10.62 9.94 19.52
N CYS A 97 9.79 10.94 19.19
CA CYS A 97 8.95 11.70 20.13
C CYS A 97 7.65 10.99 20.55
N HIS A 98 7.16 10.04 19.75
CA HIS A 98 5.94 9.26 20.02
C HIS A 98 6.06 7.85 19.45
N THR A 99 5.12 6.99 19.83
CA THR A 99 4.99 5.60 19.36
C THR A 99 3.53 5.31 19.17
N ALA A 100 3.19 4.51 18.17
CA ALA A 100 1.82 4.08 17.93
C ALA A 100 1.72 2.56 17.84
N GLU A 101 0.56 2.01 18.12
CA GLU A 101 0.20 0.61 17.95
C GLU A 101 -0.92 0.48 16.91
N VAL A 102 -0.77 -0.45 15.97
CA VAL A 102 -1.77 -0.72 14.93
C VAL A 102 -1.71 -2.19 14.53
N ALA A 103 -2.83 -2.91 14.63
CA ALA A 103 -2.92 -4.34 14.28
C ALA A 103 -1.82 -5.23 14.91
N GLY A 104 -1.37 -4.91 16.12
CA GLY A 104 -0.31 -5.64 16.84
C GLY A 104 1.13 -5.28 16.42
N LEU A 105 1.29 -4.30 15.53
CA LEU A 105 2.57 -3.73 15.11
C LEU A 105 2.78 -2.37 15.76
N PHE A 106 4.03 -1.99 16.02
CA PHE A 106 4.34 -0.63 16.44
C PHE A 106 4.76 0.27 15.26
N VAL A 107 4.57 1.58 15.42
CA VAL A 107 5.06 2.62 14.51
C VAL A 107 5.74 3.69 15.36
N GLU A 108 7.06 3.81 15.26
CA GLU A 108 7.86 4.74 16.05
C GLU A 108 8.22 5.99 15.24
N GLY A 109 7.78 7.15 15.74
CA GLY A 109 8.11 8.45 15.14
C GLY A 109 7.27 8.83 13.92
N HIS A 110 7.75 9.85 13.21
CA HIS A 110 7.03 10.54 12.13
C HIS A 110 6.95 9.74 10.81
N VAL A 111 6.62 8.46 10.89
CA VAL A 111 6.50 7.55 9.73
C VAL A 111 5.32 7.97 8.86
N PRO A 112 5.47 8.07 7.53
CA PRO A 112 4.35 8.42 6.67
C PRO A 112 3.21 7.39 6.68
N ALA A 113 1.97 7.87 6.65
CA ALA A 113 0.77 7.02 6.69
C ALA A 113 0.73 6.00 5.54
N GLU A 114 1.27 6.33 4.37
CA GLU A 114 1.42 5.41 3.25
C GLU A 114 2.37 4.24 3.56
N ASP A 115 3.45 4.48 4.32
CA ASP A 115 4.35 3.41 4.76
C ASP A 115 3.71 2.55 5.84
N VAL A 116 2.90 3.15 6.74
CA VAL A 116 2.08 2.40 7.70
C VAL A 116 1.09 1.48 6.97
N LYS A 117 0.42 1.97 5.92
CA LYS A 117 -0.48 1.13 5.10
C LYS A 117 0.27 0.01 4.40
N ARG A 118 1.43 0.30 3.81
CA ARG A 118 2.29 -0.71 3.18
C ARG A 118 2.74 -1.79 4.16
N LEU A 119 3.03 -1.41 5.42
CA LEU A 119 3.36 -2.37 6.47
C LEU A 119 2.16 -3.29 6.78
N LEU A 120 0.94 -2.75 6.83
CA LEU A 120 -0.26 -3.54 7.11
C LEU A 120 -0.62 -4.53 6.00
N ASP A 121 -0.19 -4.25 4.77
CA ASP A 121 -0.34 -5.15 3.62
C ASP A 121 0.85 -6.13 3.46
N ASP A 122 1.92 -5.98 4.26
CA ASP A 122 3.11 -6.84 4.22
C ASP A 122 2.82 -8.21 4.86
N PRO A 123 2.93 -9.33 4.13
CA PRO A 123 2.71 -10.66 4.69
C PRO A 123 3.85 -11.15 5.62
N GLY A 124 4.96 -10.41 5.73
CA GLY A 124 6.12 -10.78 6.53
C GLY A 124 5.95 -10.52 8.03
N GLU A 125 6.73 -11.24 8.85
CA GLU A 125 6.74 -11.11 10.32
C GLU A 125 7.56 -9.88 10.77
N ALA A 126 7.02 -8.69 10.53
CA ALA A 126 7.57 -7.46 11.10
C ALA A 126 7.09 -7.27 12.54
N LYS A 127 7.86 -6.56 13.36
CA LYS A 127 7.36 -5.99 14.62
C LYS A 127 6.80 -4.58 14.45
N GLY A 128 7.31 -3.84 13.47
CA GLY A 128 6.92 -2.45 13.28
C GLY A 128 7.83 -1.67 12.34
N LEU A 129 7.57 -0.37 12.27
CA LEU A 129 8.42 0.60 11.59
C LEU A 129 9.04 1.57 12.59
N VAL A 130 10.25 2.05 12.30
CA VAL A 130 10.90 3.15 13.01
C VAL A 130 11.31 4.24 12.05
N LEU A 131 11.06 5.49 12.44
CA LEU A 131 11.74 6.67 11.93
C LEU A 131 12.46 7.37 13.10
N PRO A 132 13.74 7.05 13.35
CA PRO A 132 14.47 7.59 14.48
C PRO A 132 14.61 9.11 14.45
N GLY A 133 14.58 9.74 15.63
CA GLY A 133 14.71 11.19 15.75
C GLY A 133 13.46 11.94 15.25
N MET A 134 13.65 13.12 14.67
CA MET A 134 12.57 13.97 14.14
C MET A 134 13.04 14.72 12.87
N PRO A 135 13.20 14.04 11.73
CA PRO A 135 13.64 14.67 10.50
C PRO A 135 12.68 15.78 10.05
N LEU A 136 13.22 16.96 9.74
CA LEU A 136 12.42 18.07 9.21
C LEU A 136 11.79 17.67 7.88
N GLY A 137 10.53 18.04 7.67
CA GLY A 137 9.76 17.70 6.48
C GLY A 137 9.09 16.32 6.50
N SER A 138 9.39 15.45 7.48
CA SER A 138 8.55 14.27 7.74
C SER A 138 7.14 14.70 8.20
N PRO A 139 6.10 13.85 8.08
CA PRO A 139 4.72 14.25 8.41
C PRO A 139 4.57 14.75 9.85
N GLY A 140 4.03 15.95 10.04
CA GLY A 140 3.95 16.65 11.32
C GLY A 140 5.23 17.42 11.72
N MET A 141 6.31 17.28 10.96
CA MET A 141 7.58 18.01 11.08
C MET A 141 7.81 18.96 9.90
N GLU A 142 6.76 19.33 9.14
CA GLU A 142 6.86 20.25 8.02
C GLU A 142 7.28 21.65 8.48
N VAL A 143 8.08 22.32 7.65
CA VAL A 143 8.59 23.66 7.87
C VAL A 143 8.07 24.64 6.81
N PRO A 144 7.92 25.95 7.13
CA PRO A 144 7.25 26.91 6.24
C PRO A 144 7.88 27.09 4.84
N ASP A 145 9.19 26.85 4.70
CA ASP A 145 9.91 26.95 3.44
C ASP A 145 9.80 25.68 2.57
N GLY A 146 9.14 24.63 3.08
CA GLY A 146 8.97 23.35 2.39
C GLY A 146 10.22 22.48 2.36
N SER A 147 11.28 22.83 3.09
CA SER A 147 12.51 22.03 3.14
C SER A 147 12.26 20.66 3.77
N VAL A 148 12.84 19.60 3.18
CA VAL A 148 12.77 18.22 3.69
C VAL A 148 14.19 17.70 3.89
N GLN A 149 14.49 17.24 5.11
CA GLN A 149 15.69 16.46 5.38
C GLN A 149 15.47 15.04 4.84
N PRO A 150 16.39 14.48 4.04
CA PRO A 150 16.27 13.09 3.60
C PRO A 150 16.22 12.14 4.80
N TYR A 151 15.34 11.15 4.75
CA TYR A 151 15.22 10.17 5.81
C TYR A 151 14.85 8.78 5.28
N THR A 152 15.17 7.77 6.10
CA THR A 152 14.82 6.38 5.82
C THR A 152 13.94 5.88 6.94
N VAL A 153 12.76 5.39 6.58
CA VAL A 153 11.93 4.56 7.44
C VAL A 153 12.53 3.15 7.43
N GLU A 154 12.72 2.57 8.60
CA GLU A 154 13.29 1.23 8.75
C GLU A 154 12.21 0.27 9.27
N ARG A 155 12.21 -0.96 8.75
CA ARG A 155 11.40 -2.08 9.25
C ARG A 155 12.15 -2.78 10.36
N VAL A 156 11.45 -3.10 11.44
CA VAL A 156 11.99 -3.87 12.55
C VAL A 156 11.58 -5.32 12.39
N GLU A 157 12.56 -6.18 12.24
CA GLU A 157 12.41 -7.63 12.10
C GLU A 157 12.02 -8.29 13.43
N ALA A 158 11.57 -9.54 13.37
CA ALA A 158 11.20 -10.32 14.57
C ALA A 158 12.34 -10.40 15.62
N ASP A 159 13.59 -10.45 15.16
CA ASP A 159 14.80 -10.50 16.01
C ASP A 159 15.25 -9.12 16.52
N GLY A 160 14.55 -8.04 16.14
CA GLY A 160 14.85 -6.66 16.53
C GLY A 160 15.89 -5.95 15.66
N GLN A 161 16.44 -6.60 14.64
CA GLN A 161 17.27 -5.93 13.63
C GLN A 161 16.42 -4.99 12.77
N THR A 162 17.06 -3.97 12.21
CA THR A 162 16.40 -2.98 11.35
C THR A 162 16.89 -3.09 9.91
N THR A 163 15.97 -3.07 8.95
CA THR A 163 16.26 -3.03 7.52
C THR A 163 15.61 -1.79 6.87
N PRO A 164 16.20 -1.17 5.83
CA PRO A 164 15.55 -0.06 5.14
C PRO A 164 14.20 -0.48 4.53
N PHE A 165 13.15 0.31 4.76
CA PHE A 165 11.80 0.04 4.25
C PHE A 165 11.38 1.03 3.15
N ALA A 166 11.65 2.32 3.37
CA ALA A 166 11.38 3.40 2.44
C ALA A 166 12.37 4.55 2.66
N SER A 167 12.74 5.24 1.58
CA SER A 167 13.55 6.45 1.62
C SER A 167 12.75 7.61 1.04
N HIS A 168 12.85 8.77 1.70
CA HIS A 168 12.13 10.01 1.44
C HIS A 168 13.08 11.19 1.36
#